data_AF-E6U6M4-F1
#
_entry.id   AF-E6U6M4-F1
#
_cell.length_a   1.000
_cell.length_b   1.000
_cell.length_c   1.000
_cell.angle_alpha   90.00
_cell.angle_beta   90.00
_cell.angle_gamma   90.00
#
_symmetry.space_group_name_H-M   'P 1'
#
loop_
_entity.id
_entity.type
_entity.pdbx_description
1 polymer ?
#
loop_
_entity_poly.entity_id
_entity_poly.type
_entity_poly.pdbx_seq_one_letter_code
_entity_poly.pdbx_strand_id
1 'polypeptide(L)'
;MRSLYDTGGAWYKGNLHTHTTRSDGRLPAGEAIGFYREAGYDFIALTDHWRQSEPLEEPGFLQLAGCEFDTGNMTDLVRQPVFHIVGVGMERAVALPKAHDHPPQVLIDAIREAGGLAILAHPAWSLTDPALVPPLSGLSAAEIFNTFSGLPHSNARPESSLYFDIWALQGFLLPCTAADDCHWYEGEQGRSFMMVNASALTAQAIRAAIAAGNFYASQGPRFEQIRYDGETVEISCSEVQTVIFYSNTLYSADRLTLAESGGTVTAARYAVKPSDRYIRVELIDREGRHAWSAPFAAEKTRNR
;
A
#
# COMPACT_ATOMS: atom_id res chain seq x y z
N MET A 1 -14.51 8.77 20.28
CA MET A 1 -13.33 8.64 19.40
C MET A 1 -13.66 7.63 18.30
N ARG A 2 -13.56 8.01 17.03
CA ARG A 2 -13.75 7.09 15.89
C ARG A 2 -12.51 6.21 15.75
N SER A 3 -12.71 4.91 15.51
CA SER A 3 -11.63 4.00 15.12
C SER A 3 -11.39 4.11 13.62
N LEU A 4 -10.12 4.04 13.20
CA LEU A 4 -9.75 4.04 11.79
C LEU A 4 -9.84 2.64 11.18
N TYR A 5 -9.60 1.61 11.99
CA TYR A 5 -9.74 0.21 11.57
C TYR A 5 -10.96 -0.43 12.24
N ASP A 6 -11.79 -1.08 11.44
CA ASP A 6 -12.75 -2.06 11.94
C ASP A 6 -11.96 -3.34 12.25
N THR A 7 -12.03 -3.75 13.52
CA THR A 7 -11.34 -4.94 14.04
C THR A 7 -12.32 -6.07 14.35
N GLY A 8 -13.54 -6.03 13.80
CA GLY A 8 -14.54 -7.08 13.97
C GLY A 8 -14.26 -8.35 13.18
N GLY A 9 -13.39 -8.27 12.16
CA GLY A 9 -12.90 -9.40 11.38
C GLY A 9 -11.54 -9.92 11.85
N ALA A 10 -10.92 -10.76 11.02
CA ALA A 10 -9.56 -11.23 11.23
C ALA A 10 -8.57 -10.42 10.38
N TRP A 11 -7.34 -10.29 10.87
CA TRP A 11 -6.24 -9.68 10.13
C TRP A 11 -5.58 -10.71 9.22
N TYR A 12 -5.50 -10.39 7.93
CA TYR A 12 -4.87 -11.20 6.90
C TYR A 12 -3.68 -10.45 6.31
N LYS A 13 -2.54 -11.15 6.23
CA LYS A 13 -1.30 -10.65 5.62
C LYS A 13 -1.30 -10.98 4.14
N GLY A 14 -1.05 -9.98 3.29
CA GLY A 14 -0.98 -10.21 1.84
C GLY A 14 0.06 -9.40 1.09
N ASN A 15 0.54 -9.96 -0.02
CA ASN A 15 1.38 -9.27 -0.99
C ASN A 15 0.62 -9.08 -2.31
N LEU A 16 0.54 -7.85 -2.79
CA LEU A 16 -0.24 -7.51 -3.99
C LEU A 16 0.61 -7.32 -5.24
N HIS A 17 1.94 -7.37 -5.13
CA HIS A 17 2.85 -7.13 -6.24
C HIS A 17 3.97 -8.16 -6.25
N THR A 18 3.90 -9.12 -7.18
CA THR A 18 4.94 -10.12 -7.40
C THR A 18 4.84 -10.71 -8.80
N HIS A 19 6.00 -11.00 -9.37
CA HIS A 19 6.19 -11.49 -10.73
C HIS A 19 6.66 -12.93 -10.73
N THR A 20 6.38 -13.62 -11.83
CA THR A 20 6.73 -15.02 -12.05
C THR A 20 7.38 -15.16 -13.42
N THR A 21 7.70 -16.40 -13.80
CA THR A 21 8.19 -16.72 -15.16
C THR A 21 7.18 -16.45 -16.28
N ARG A 22 5.99 -15.92 -16.00
CA ARG A 22 5.01 -15.52 -17.02
C ARG A 22 5.28 -14.10 -17.55
N SER A 23 6.05 -13.27 -16.83
CA SER A 23 6.68 -12.05 -17.35
C SER A 23 8.20 -12.15 -17.25
N ASP A 24 8.80 -11.53 -16.25
CA ASP A 24 10.23 -11.28 -16.06
C ASP A 24 10.73 -11.71 -14.67
N GLY A 25 9.85 -12.27 -13.83
CA GLY A 25 10.25 -12.98 -12.62
C GLY A 25 10.97 -14.30 -12.93
N ARG A 26 11.75 -14.80 -11.97
CA ARG A 26 12.54 -16.03 -12.14
C ARG A 26 11.90 -17.30 -11.57
N LEU A 27 10.88 -17.16 -10.73
CA LEU A 27 10.24 -18.30 -10.06
C LEU A 27 8.90 -18.67 -10.73
N PRO A 28 8.61 -19.95 -10.97
CA PRO A 28 7.31 -20.38 -11.48
C PRO A 28 6.17 -20.01 -10.52
N ALA A 29 4.98 -19.74 -11.06
CA ALA A 29 3.82 -19.31 -10.29
C ALA A 29 3.49 -20.21 -9.09
N GLY A 30 3.51 -21.55 -9.27
CA GLY A 30 3.25 -22.50 -8.19
C GLY A 30 4.27 -22.42 -7.05
N GLU A 31 5.54 -22.21 -7.37
CA GLU A 31 6.61 -22.08 -6.38
C GLU A 31 6.54 -20.72 -5.66
N ALA A 32 6.19 -19.64 -6.37
CA ALA A 32 5.93 -18.34 -5.77
C ALA A 32 4.77 -18.40 -4.75
N ILE A 33 3.65 -19.04 -5.13
CA ILE A 33 2.52 -19.29 -4.23
C ILE A 33 2.96 -20.08 -2.99
N GLY A 34 3.73 -21.15 -3.21
CA GLY A 34 4.27 -21.98 -2.14
C GLY A 34 5.13 -21.19 -1.15
N PHE A 35 6.05 -20.36 -1.65
CA PHE A 35 6.90 -19.52 -0.82
C PHE A 35 6.08 -18.58 0.08
N TYR A 36 5.13 -17.83 -0.49
CA TYR A 36 4.37 -16.85 0.29
C TYR A 36 3.50 -17.53 1.36
N ARG A 37 2.92 -18.69 1.04
CA ARG A 37 2.19 -19.52 1.99
C ARG A 37 3.07 -19.97 3.15
N GLU A 38 4.25 -20.49 2.86
CA GLU A 38 5.24 -20.91 3.88
C GLU A 38 5.76 -19.73 4.71
N ALA A 39 5.85 -18.54 4.11
CA ALA A 39 6.22 -17.30 4.77
C ALA A 39 5.09 -16.66 5.61
N GLY A 40 3.97 -17.36 5.78
CA GLY A 40 2.84 -16.96 6.63
C GLY A 40 1.98 -15.84 6.04
N TYR A 41 1.92 -15.74 4.71
CA TYR A 41 0.94 -14.90 4.03
C TYR A 41 -0.37 -15.65 3.88
N ASP A 42 -1.48 -14.95 4.07
CA ASP A 42 -2.83 -15.48 3.88
C ASP A 42 -3.30 -15.32 2.44
N PHE A 43 -2.83 -14.27 1.74
CA PHE A 43 -3.18 -14.04 0.35
C PHE A 43 -2.09 -13.39 -0.49
N ILE A 44 -2.17 -13.57 -1.81
CA ILE A 44 -1.30 -12.91 -2.79
C ILE A 44 -2.08 -12.46 -4.03
N ALA A 45 -1.47 -11.60 -4.84
CA ALA A 45 -1.82 -11.42 -6.25
C ALA A 45 -0.57 -11.63 -7.11
N LEU A 46 -0.63 -12.54 -8.09
CA LEU A 46 0.43 -12.67 -9.10
C LEU A 46 0.20 -11.65 -10.20
N THR A 47 1.11 -10.70 -10.36
CA THR A 47 0.89 -9.48 -11.16
C THR A 47 1.85 -9.37 -12.34
N ASP A 48 2.16 -10.50 -12.97
CA ASP A 48 3.00 -10.54 -14.17
C ASP A 48 2.60 -9.47 -15.21
N HIS A 49 3.59 -8.77 -15.77
CA HIS A 49 3.37 -7.68 -16.73
C HIS A 49 2.47 -8.10 -17.91
N TRP A 50 1.32 -7.44 -18.05
CA TRP A 50 0.32 -7.69 -19.10
C TRP A 50 -0.09 -9.16 -19.25
N ARG A 51 -0.05 -9.92 -18.14
CA ARG A 51 -0.36 -11.35 -18.08
C ARG A 51 -1.22 -11.65 -16.86
N GLN A 52 -2.50 -11.29 -16.96
CA GLN A 52 -3.48 -11.52 -15.91
C GLN A 52 -3.44 -12.97 -15.41
N SER A 53 -3.27 -13.15 -14.10
CA SER A 53 -3.35 -14.43 -13.42
C SER A 53 -4.80 -14.78 -13.09
N GLU A 54 -5.09 -16.07 -13.05
CA GLU A 54 -6.38 -16.58 -12.58
C GLU A 54 -6.44 -16.55 -11.04
N PRO A 55 -7.63 -16.39 -10.44
CA PRO A 55 -7.78 -16.53 -9.00
C PRO A 55 -7.65 -18.00 -8.57
N LEU A 56 -7.22 -18.22 -7.33
CA LEU A 56 -7.19 -19.54 -6.69
C LEU A 56 -7.64 -19.38 -5.24
N GLU A 57 -8.69 -20.10 -4.83
CA GLU A 57 -9.14 -20.14 -3.43
C GLU A 57 -8.89 -21.54 -2.87
N GLU A 58 -7.98 -21.65 -1.90
CA GLU A 58 -7.68 -22.88 -1.18
C GLU A 58 -7.93 -22.68 0.33
N PRO A 59 -8.20 -23.76 1.10
CA PRO A 59 -8.31 -23.65 2.55
C PRO A 59 -7.07 -22.99 3.17
N GLY A 60 -7.25 -21.81 3.76
CA GLY A 60 -6.18 -21.07 4.44
C GLY A 60 -5.24 -20.29 3.53
N PHE A 61 -5.49 -20.21 2.22
CA PHE A 61 -4.70 -19.38 1.32
C PHE A 61 -5.49 -18.90 0.09
N LEU A 62 -5.33 -17.62 -0.25
CA LEU A 62 -6.05 -16.98 -1.34
C LEU A 62 -5.10 -16.36 -2.37
N GLN A 63 -5.26 -16.69 -3.64
CA GLN A 63 -4.71 -15.91 -4.75
C GLN A 63 -5.83 -15.09 -5.39
N LEU A 64 -5.65 -13.78 -5.38
CA LEU A 64 -6.44 -12.85 -6.19
C LEU A 64 -5.90 -12.86 -7.63
N ALA A 65 -6.79 -12.72 -8.60
CA ALA A 65 -6.38 -12.41 -9.98
C ALA A 65 -5.56 -11.10 -9.97
N GLY A 66 -4.41 -11.09 -10.65
CA GLY A 66 -3.47 -9.98 -10.64
C GLY A 66 -2.89 -9.72 -12.02
N CYS A 67 -2.56 -8.46 -12.32
CA CYS A 67 -1.80 -8.07 -13.52
C CYS A 67 -1.18 -6.70 -13.27
N GLU A 68 0.09 -6.51 -13.60
CA GLU A 68 0.67 -5.18 -13.69
C GLU A 68 0.58 -4.66 -15.12
N PHE A 69 0.05 -3.45 -15.27
CA PHE A 69 -0.03 -2.72 -16.52
C PHE A 69 0.92 -1.54 -16.48
N ASP A 70 1.77 -1.41 -17.49
CA ASP A 70 2.65 -0.25 -17.65
C ASP A 70 2.22 0.63 -18.82
N THR A 71 2.34 1.94 -18.68
CA THR A 71 2.18 2.90 -19.78
C THR A 71 3.16 4.06 -19.66
N GLY A 72 3.47 4.69 -20.77
CA GLY A 72 4.48 5.72 -20.90
C GLY A 72 5.44 5.40 -22.04
N ASN A 73 6.06 6.43 -22.61
CA ASN A 73 6.96 6.23 -23.73
C ASN A 73 8.29 5.60 -23.27
N MET A 74 8.38 4.28 -23.37
CA MET A 74 9.60 3.50 -23.08
C MET A 74 10.80 3.86 -23.97
N THR A 75 10.60 4.66 -25.03
CA THR A 75 11.67 5.17 -25.91
C THR A 75 12.08 6.61 -25.60
N ASP A 76 11.30 7.36 -24.81
CA ASP A 76 11.63 8.71 -24.33
C ASP A 76 11.17 8.88 -22.87
N LEU A 77 11.78 8.06 -22.00
CA LEU A 77 11.59 8.08 -20.54
C LEU A 77 11.96 9.42 -19.89
N VAL A 78 12.62 10.32 -20.62
CA VAL A 78 13.06 11.63 -20.13
C VAL A 78 11.95 12.66 -20.23
N ARG A 79 11.05 12.53 -21.22
CA ARG A 79 10.04 13.57 -21.52
C ARG A 79 8.61 13.14 -21.26
N GLN A 80 8.35 11.85 -21.05
CA GLN A 80 7.00 11.36 -20.78
C GLN A 80 6.97 10.55 -19.48
N PRO A 81 5.97 10.80 -18.61
CA PRO A 81 5.86 10.07 -17.36
C PRO A 81 5.55 8.59 -17.63
N VAL A 82 6.10 7.73 -16.77
CA VAL A 82 5.78 6.30 -16.75
C VAL A 82 4.85 6.03 -15.57
N PHE A 83 3.83 5.23 -15.83
CA PHE A 83 2.89 4.74 -14.83
C PHE A 83 2.87 3.22 -14.85
N HIS A 84 2.95 2.64 -13.66
CA HIS A 84 2.66 1.24 -13.43
C HIS A 84 1.40 1.16 -12.58
N ILE A 85 0.39 0.45 -13.09
CA ILE A 85 -0.91 0.29 -12.45
C ILE A 85 -1.13 -1.21 -12.25
N VAL A 86 -1.14 -1.63 -10.99
CA VAL A 86 -1.41 -3.00 -10.60
C VAL A 86 -2.93 -3.18 -10.48
N GLY A 87 -3.47 -4.08 -11.30
CA GLY A 87 -4.83 -4.56 -11.19
C GLY A 87 -4.91 -5.75 -10.25
N VAL A 88 -5.77 -5.66 -9.23
CA VAL A 88 -5.96 -6.71 -8.22
C VAL A 88 -7.42 -7.13 -8.13
N GLY A 89 -7.67 -8.43 -8.10
CA GLY A 89 -8.99 -9.01 -7.87
C GLY A 89 -9.99 -8.76 -9.00
N MET A 90 -9.52 -8.68 -10.25
CA MET A 90 -10.39 -8.54 -11.43
C MET A 90 -11.26 -9.80 -11.58
N GLU A 91 -12.56 -9.61 -11.81
CA GLU A 91 -13.57 -10.68 -11.91
C GLU A 91 -13.68 -11.25 -13.33
N ARG A 92 -13.10 -10.56 -14.30
CA ARG A 92 -13.03 -10.93 -15.71
C ARG A 92 -11.69 -10.50 -16.29
N ALA A 93 -11.36 -11.00 -17.48
CA ALA A 93 -10.21 -10.53 -18.22
C ALA A 93 -10.35 -9.03 -18.53
N VAL A 94 -9.29 -8.26 -18.29
CA VAL A 94 -9.22 -6.86 -18.70
C VAL A 94 -9.21 -6.78 -20.22
N ALA A 95 -10.21 -6.13 -20.81
CA ALA A 95 -10.38 -5.99 -22.26
C ALA A 95 -9.55 -4.83 -22.84
N LEU A 96 -8.25 -4.81 -22.54
CA LEU A 96 -7.31 -3.77 -22.99
C LEU A 96 -6.09 -4.40 -23.66
N PRO A 97 -5.88 -4.20 -24.98
CA PRO A 97 -4.67 -4.64 -25.66
C PRO A 97 -3.44 -3.92 -25.11
N LYS A 98 -2.32 -4.65 -25.03
CA LYS A 98 -1.02 -4.08 -24.66
C LYS A 98 -0.62 -2.96 -25.62
N ALA A 99 -0.47 -1.76 -25.07
CA ALA A 99 0.17 -0.62 -25.73
C ALA A 99 0.80 0.27 -24.66
N HIS A 100 1.91 0.91 -25.01
CA HIS A 100 2.70 1.74 -24.08
C HIS A 100 2.33 3.23 -24.13
N ASP A 101 1.30 3.59 -24.91
CA ASP A 101 0.86 4.97 -25.13
C ASP A 101 -0.58 5.22 -24.65
N HIS A 102 -1.19 4.25 -23.97
CA HIS A 102 -2.48 4.46 -23.32
C HIS A 102 -2.37 5.53 -22.24
N PRO A 103 -3.29 6.51 -22.15
CA PRO A 103 -3.36 7.37 -20.99
C PRO A 103 -3.52 6.52 -19.70
N PRO A 104 -2.89 6.88 -18.57
CA PRO A 104 -2.99 6.09 -17.33
C PRO A 104 -4.44 5.91 -16.86
N GLN A 105 -5.33 6.88 -17.13
CA GLN A 105 -6.76 6.76 -16.84
C GLN A 105 -7.41 5.58 -17.56
N VAL A 106 -7.01 5.27 -18.80
CA VAL A 106 -7.55 4.13 -19.57
C VAL A 106 -7.21 2.80 -18.91
N LEU A 107 -6.00 2.66 -18.36
CA LEU A 107 -5.60 1.47 -17.61
C LEU A 107 -6.45 1.32 -16.34
N ILE A 108 -6.61 2.41 -15.59
CA ILE A 108 -7.41 2.43 -14.37
C ILE A 108 -8.87 2.05 -14.67
N ASP A 109 -9.48 2.69 -15.67
CA ASP A 109 -10.86 2.42 -16.06
C ASP A 109 -11.04 0.96 -16.49
N ALA A 110 -10.13 0.42 -17.31
CA ALA A 110 -10.21 -0.97 -17.76
C ALA A 110 -10.11 -1.97 -16.60
N ILE A 111 -9.26 -1.71 -15.60
CA ILE A 111 -9.17 -2.52 -14.37
C ILE A 111 -10.48 -2.45 -13.59
N ARG A 112 -11.03 -1.25 -13.38
CA ARG A 112 -12.28 -1.03 -12.64
C ARG A 112 -13.48 -1.66 -13.36
N GLU A 113 -13.54 -1.51 -14.68
CA GLU A 113 -14.54 -2.16 -15.54
C GLU A 113 -14.42 -3.68 -15.52
N ALA A 114 -13.24 -4.25 -15.24
CA ALA A 114 -13.07 -5.68 -15.00
C ALA A 114 -13.44 -6.11 -13.57
N GLY A 115 -13.90 -5.19 -12.71
CA GLY A 115 -14.21 -5.41 -11.31
C GLY A 115 -12.99 -5.33 -10.38
N GLY A 116 -11.82 -4.98 -10.88
CA GLY A 116 -10.58 -4.92 -10.10
C GLY A 116 -10.44 -3.68 -9.22
N LEU A 117 -9.43 -3.73 -8.36
CA LEU A 117 -8.84 -2.58 -7.68
C LEU A 117 -7.64 -2.12 -8.50
N ALA A 118 -7.54 -0.83 -8.79
CA ALA A 118 -6.40 -0.24 -9.47
C ALA A 118 -5.47 0.40 -8.44
N ILE A 119 -4.21 -0.02 -8.41
CA ILE A 119 -3.20 0.44 -7.45
C ILE A 119 -2.04 1.06 -8.23
N LEU A 120 -1.64 2.29 -7.90
CA LEU A 120 -0.45 2.92 -8.47
C LEU A 120 0.81 2.32 -7.84
N ALA A 121 1.62 1.62 -8.63
CA ALA A 121 2.86 1.01 -8.16
C ALA A 121 4.04 2.00 -8.12
N HIS A 122 4.88 1.84 -7.09
CA HIS A 122 6.18 2.48 -6.87
C HIS A 122 6.39 3.86 -7.53
N PRO A 123 5.57 4.88 -7.20
CA PRO A 123 5.63 6.17 -7.88
C PRO A 123 6.97 6.90 -7.69
N ALA A 124 7.66 6.70 -6.56
CA ALA A 124 9.00 7.24 -6.36
C ALA A 124 10.05 6.61 -7.30
N TRP A 125 9.97 5.31 -7.55
CA TRP A 125 10.87 4.64 -8.50
C TRP A 125 10.68 5.16 -9.92
N SER A 126 9.42 5.29 -10.34
CA SER A 126 9.02 5.84 -11.65
C SER A 126 9.23 7.35 -11.78
N LEU A 127 9.62 8.06 -10.72
CA LEU A 127 9.69 9.53 -10.68
C LEU A 127 8.41 10.19 -11.20
N THR A 128 7.25 9.62 -10.86
CA THR A 128 5.96 10.17 -11.27
C THR A 128 5.83 11.57 -10.69
N ASP A 129 5.58 12.59 -11.52
CA ASP A 129 5.28 13.92 -10.97
C ASP A 129 4.03 13.81 -10.09
N PRO A 130 4.11 14.11 -8.78
CA PRO A 130 3.00 13.93 -7.87
C PRO A 130 1.77 14.75 -8.28
N ALA A 131 1.91 15.82 -9.07
CA ALA A 131 0.78 16.59 -9.58
C ALA A 131 -0.06 15.85 -10.63
N LEU A 132 0.47 14.80 -11.25
CA LEU A 132 -0.23 14.03 -12.29
C LEU A 132 -1.21 12.99 -11.74
N VAL A 133 -1.12 12.65 -10.45
CA VAL A 133 -1.94 11.60 -9.83
C VAL A 133 -3.30 12.08 -9.33
N PRO A 134 -3.43 13.22 -8.60
CA PRO A 134 -4.73 13.70 -8.10
C PRO A 134 -5.83 13.90 -9.18
N PRO A 135 -5.51 14.26 -10.44
CA PRO A 135 -6.52 14.31 -11.51
C PRO A 135 -7.05 12.94 -11.96
N LEU A 136 -6.38 11.84 -11.62
CA LEU A 136 -6.84 10.48 -11.97
C LEU A 136 -7.98 10.05 -11.05
N SER A 137 -8.95 9.34 -11.61
CA SER A 137 -10.10 8.81 -10.88
C SER A 137 -10.09 7.28 -10.87
N GLY A 138 -10.59 6.67 -9.79
CA GLY A 138 -10.73 5.20 -9.70
C GLY A 138 -9.53 4.45 -9.10
N LEU A 139 -8.42 5.13 -8.78
CA LEU A 139 -7.35 4.54 -7.96
C LEU A 139 -7.90 4.14 -6.59
N SER A 140 -7.60 2.91 -6.18
CA SER A 140 -7.99 2.35 -4.88
C SER A 140 -6.90 2.54 -3.83
N ALA A 141 -5.64 2.58 -4.24
CA ALA A 141 -4.48 2.83 -3.40
C ALA A 141 -3.25 3.23 -4.24
N ALA A 142 -2.15 3.56 -3.58
CA ALA A 142 -0.81 3.56 -4.17
C ALA A 142 0.18 2.85 -3.26
N GLU A 143 1.32 2.43 -3.80
CA GLU A 143 2.42 1.89 -2.99
C GLU A 143 3.18 3.03 -2.28
N ILE A 144 3.16 3.02 -0.95
CA ILE A 144 4.02 3.88 -0.13
C ILE A 144 5.42 3.29 0.01
N PHE A 145 5.52 1.96 -0.03
CA PHE A 145 6.78 1.26 0.01
C PHE A 145 6.81 0.11 -0.99
N ASN A 146 7.91 0.00 -1.74
CA ASN A 146 8.15 -1.05 -2.72
C ASN A 146 9.54 -1.66 -2.48
N THR A 147 9.60 -2.96 -2.17
CA THR A 147 10.87 -3.61 -1.78
C THR A 147 11.88 -3.62 -2.93
N PHE A 148 11.47 -4.03 -4.14
CA PHE A 148 12.34 -4.13 -5.31
C PHE A 148 13.03 -2.81 -5.67
N SER A 149 12.32 -1.70 -5.50
CA SER A 149 12.81 -0.33 -5.71
C SER A 149 13.95 0.07 -4.75
N GLY A 150 14.24 -0.74 -3.73
CA GLY A 150 15.35 -0.59 -2.80
C GLY A 150 16.67 -1.23 -3.27
N LEU A 151 17.60 -1.38 -2.32
CA LEU A 151 18.86 -2.08 -2.53
C LEU A 151 18.70 -3.59 -2.25
N PRO A 152 19.48 -4.47 -2.93
CA PRO A 152 20.56 -4.14 -3.87
C PRO A 152 20.13 -4.01 -5.34
N HIS A 153 18.86 -4.26 -5.69
CA HIS A 153 18.42 -4.45 -7.07
C HIS A 153 18.18 -3.16 -7.86
N SER A 154 17.80 -2.09 -7.17
CA SER A 154 17.32 -0.87 -7.82
C SER A 154 18.01 0.38 -7.27
N ASN A 155 17.52 1.55 -7.68
CA ASN A 155 18.14 2.86 -7.49
C ASN A 155 17.88 3.49 -6.11
N ALA A 156 17.57 2.68 -5.09
CA ALA A 156 17.30 3.11 -3.72
C ALA A 156 16.14 4.13 -3.60
N ARG A 157 15.04 3.88 -4.33
CA ARG A 157 13.78 4.63 -4.23
C ARG A 157 12.60 3.77 -3.77
N PRO A 158 12.72 3.01 -2.68
CA PRO A 158 11.63 2.17 -2.20
C PRO A 158 10.50 2.97 -1.55
N GLU A 159 10.76 4.21 -1.13
CA GLU A 159 9.92 4.98 -0.22
C GLU A 159 9.21 6.12 -0.96
N SER A 160 7.88 6.19 -0.82
CA SER A 160 7.00 7.20 -1.47
C SER A 160 6.19 8.04 -0.46
N SER A 161 6.47 8.01 0.84
CA SER A 161 5.74 8.75 1.89
C SER A 161 5.64 10.24 1.61
N LEU A 162 6.69 10.84 1.05
CA LEU A 162 6.64 12.26 0.67
C LEU A 162 5.55 12.53 -0.39
N TYR A 163 5.29 11.60 -1.31
CA TYR A 163 4.23 11.74 -2.30
C TYR A 163 2.87 11.73 -1.63
N PHE A 164 2.65 10.81 -0.68
CA PHE A 164 1.43 10.78 0.13
C PHE A 164 1.22 12.07 0.93
N ASP A 165 2.27 12.64 1.49
CA ASP A 165 2.19 13.89 2.25
C ASP A 165 1.88 15.10 1.34
N ILE A 166 2.42 15.13 0.11
CA ILE A 166 2.11 16.15 -0.92
C ILE A 166 0.65 16.02 -1.38
N TRP A 167 0.18 14.81 -1.64
CA TRP A 167 -1.21 14.54 -2.02
C TRP A 167 -2.19 14.91 -0.90
N ALA A 168 -1.89 14.49 0.33
CA ALA A 168 -2.73 14.76 1.49
C ALA A 168 -2.82 16.26 1.81
N LEU A 169 -1.75 17.02 1.58
CA LEU A 169 -1.76 18.49 1.67
C LEU A 169 -2.79 19.13 0.72
N GLN A 170 -3.02 18.51 -0.44
CA GLN A 170 -4.00 18.95 -1.44
C GLN A 170 -5.41 18.35 -1.19
N GLY A 171 -5.60 17.60 -0.11
CA GLY A 171 -6.85 16.91 0.20
C GLY A 171 -7.06 15.59 -0.56
N PHE A 172 -6.05 15.12 -1.29
CA PHE A 172 -6.08 13.81 -1.95
C PHE A 172 -5.56 12.73 -0.98
N LEU A 173 -6.47 12.13 -0.23
CA LEU A 173 -6.18 11.16 0.83
C LEU A 173 -6.26 9.72 0.29
N LEU A 174 -5.23 9.31 -0.44
CA LEU A 174 -5.18 7.98 -1.05
C LEU A 174 -4.71 6.92 -0.01
N PRO A 175 -5.35 5.74 0.07
CA PRO A 175 -4.84 4.63 0.87
C PRO A 175 -3.45 4.18 0.41
N CYS A 176 -2.61 3.75 1.36
CA CYS A 176 -1.25 3.31 1.09
C CYS A 176 -1.08 1.80 1.27
N THR A 177 -0.44 1.17 0.30
CA THR A 177 -0.03 -0.25 0.32
C THR A 177 1.48 -0.37 0.39
N ALA A 178 2.00 -1.49 0.85
CA ALA A 178 3.39 -1.86 0.62
C ALA A 178 3.43 -3.25 0.00
N ALA A 179 4.38 -3.46 -0.90
CA ALA A 179 4.51 -4.70 -1.64
C ALA A 179 5.96 -4.99 -2.01
N ASP A 180 6.24 -6.27 -2.22
CA ASP A 180 7.60 -6.68 -2.55
C ASP A 180 8.03 -6.28 -3.96
N ASP A 181 7.09 -6.34 -4.92
CA ASP A 181 7.42 -6.29 -6.35
C ASP A 181 8.49 -7.35 -6.70
N CYS A 182 8.26 -8.56 -6.17
CA CYS A 182 9.27 -9.59 -6.16
C CYS A 182 9.42 -10.21 -7.55
N HIS A 183 10.64 -10.13 -8.09
CA HIS A 183 11.06 -10.77 -9.33
C HIS A 183 11.94 -12.02 -9.09
N TRP A 184 12.24 -12.32 -7.83
CA TRP A 184 13.12 -13.43 -7.42
C TRP A 184 14.56 -13.24 -7.92
N TYR A 185 15.06 -12.01 -7.94
CA TYR A 185 16.44 -11.75 -8.34
C TYR A 185 17.40 -11.99 -7.19
N GLU A 186 17.11 -11.46 -5.99
CA GLU A 186 17.79 -11.74 -4.73
C GLU A 186 17.15 -10.98 -3.54
N GLY A 187 16.41 -11.71 -2.70
CA GLY A 187 16.02 -11.25 -1.36
C GLY A 187 14.92 -10.18 -1.31
N GLU A 188 14.20 -9.93 -2.40
CA GLU A 188 13.04 -9.02 -2.43
C GLU A 188 11.81 -9.63 -1.76
N GLN A 189 11.69 -10.96 -1.78
CA GLN A 189 10.52 -11.69 -1.33
C GLN A 189 10.29 -11.59 0.20
N GLY A 190 9.03 -11.38 0.58
CA GLY A 190 8.56 -11.49 1.95
C GLY A 190 8.90 -10.29 2.85
N ARG A 191 9.29 -9.14 2.30
CA ARG A 191 9.82 -8.01 3.09
C ARG A 191 8.79 -6.94 3.39
N SER A 192 7.88 -6.66 2.46
CA SER A 192 6.83 -5.66 2.65
C SER A 192 5.50 -6.15 2.11
N PHE A 193 4.44 -5.76 2.80
CA PHE A 193 3.12 -6.35 2.65
C PHE A 193 2.05 -5.41 3.18
N MET A 194 0.79 -5.84 3.02
CA MET A 194 -0.34 -5.21 3.68
C MET A 194 -0.96 -6.13 4.72
N MET A 195 -1.58 -5.52 5.72
CA MET A 195 -2.45 -6.19 6.70
C MET A 195 -3.87 -5.70 6.46
N VAL A 196 -4.79 -6.60 6.14
CA VAL A 196 -6.20 -6.31 5.84
C VAL A 196 -7.08 -6.92 6.92
N ASN A 197 -7.97 -6.15 7.53
CA ASN A 197 -8.99 -6.72 8.41
C ASN A 197 -10.28 -7.00 7.61
N ALA A 198 -10.65 -8.28 7.51
CA ALA A 198 -11.80 -8.73 6.74
C ALA A 198 -12.61 -9.79 7.48
N SER A 199 -13.88 -9.94 7.11
CA SER A 199 -14.80 -10.91 7.75
C SER A 199 -14.44 -12.37 7.45
N ALA A 200 -13.77 -12.65 6.33
CA ALA A 200 -13.33 -13.98 5.91
C ALA A 200 -12.16 -13.90 4.92
N LEU A 201 -11.39 -14.98 4.81
CA LEU A 201 -10.37 -15.15 3.78
C LEU A 201 -11.01 -15.62 2.47
N THR A 202 -11.69 -14.71 1.77
CA THR A 202 -12.27 -14.93 0.44
C THR A 202 -11.97 -13.76 -0.47
N ALA A 203 -11.96 -13.96 -1.80
CA ALA A 203 -11.69 -12.88 -2.74
C ALA A 203 -12.65 -11.69 -2.55
N GLN A 204 -13.93 -11.98 -2.30
CA GLN A 204 -14.95 -10.97 -2.07
C GLN A 204 -14.70 -10.16 -0.79
N ALA A 205 -14.43 -10.83 0.33
CA ALA A 205 -14.25 -10.17 1.62
C ALA A 205 -12.96 -9.35 1.68
N ILE A 206 -11.85 -9.87 1.15
CA ILE A 206 -10.58 -9.16 1.08
C ILE A 206 -10.71 -7.92 0.17
N ARG A 207 -11.26 -8.06 -1.05
CA ARG A 207 -11.48 -6.91 -1.94
C ARG A 207 -12.38 -5.85 -1.32
N ALA A 208 -13.45 -6.26 -0.64
CA ALA A 208 -14.35 -5.33 0.03
C ALA A 208 -13.65 -4.55 1.16
N ALA A 209 -12.83 -5.23 1.96
CA ALA A 209 -12.04 -4.59 3.02
C ALA A 209 -10.99 -3.61 2.46
N ILE A 210 -10.30 -3.97 1.37
CA ILE A 210 -9.36 -3.07 0.70
C ILE A 210 -10.10 -1.87 0.10
N ALA A 211 -11.23 -2.08 -0.60
CA ALA A 211 -12.04 -0.99 -1.15
C ALA A 211 -12.57 -0.03 -0.07
N ALA A 212 -12.83 -0.53 1.13
CA ALA A 212 -13.25 0.27 2.28
C ALA A 212 -12.09 0.96 3.02
N GLY A 213 -10.83 0.70 2.64
CA GLY A 213 -9.66 1.25 3.31
C GLY A 213 -9.34 0.60 4.66
N ASN A 214 -9.87 -0.59 4.96
CA ASN A 214 -9.68 -1.27 6.24
C ASN A 214 -8.38 -2.10 6.28
N PHE A 215 -7.25 -1.42 6.02
CA PHE A 215 -5.93 -2.04 5.94
C PHE A 215 -4.81 -1.04 6.24
N TYR A 216 -3.59 -1.55 6.41
CA TYR A 216 -2.38 -0.76 6.51
C TYR A 216 -1.18 -1.45 5.85
N ALA A 217 -0.16 -0.67 5.48
CA ALA A 217 1.08 -1.15 4.91
C ALA A 217 2.10 -1.49 6.00
N SER A 218 2.93 -2.53 5.83
CA SER A 218 3.88 -2.97 6.86
C SER A 218 5.05 -3.79 6.31
N GLN A 219 6.15 -3.79 7.07
CA GLN A 219 7.29 -4.69 6.96
C GLN A 219 7.44 -5.60 8.19
N GLY A 220 6.50 -5.54 9.13
CA GLY A 220 6.59 -6.24 10.42
C GLY A 220 5.72 -5.59 11.50
N PRO A 221 5.92 -4.30 11.82
CA PRO A 221 5.15 -3.61 12.86
C PRO A 221 3.65 -3.64 12.59
N ARG A 222 2.84 -3.67 13.64
CA ARG A 222 1.38 -3.76 13.54
C ARG A 222 0.70 -2.56 14.17
N PHE A 223 -0.28 -2.01 13.47
CA PHE A 223 -1.29 -1.18 14.10
C PHE A 223 -2.36 -2.08 14.68
N GLU A 224 -2.58 -2.01 15.99
CA GLU A 224 -3.70 -2.68 16.64
C GLU A 224 -4.96 -1.79 16.56
N GLN A 225 -4.79 -0.46 16.68
CA GLN A 225 -5.86 0.52 16.42
C GLN A 225 -5.29 1.95 16.28
N ILE A 226 -5.97 2.77 15.48
CA ILE A 226 -5.82 4.24 15.46
C ILE A 226 -7.16 4.86 15.81
N ARG A 227 -7.23 5.67 16.85
CA ARG A 227 -8.46 6.36 17.26
C ARG A 227 -8.30 7.87 17.13
N TYR A 228 -9.34 8.54 16.64
CA TYR A 228 -9.37 9.99 16.47
C TYR A 228 -10.72 10.60 16.92
N ASP A 229 -10.75 11.74 17.61
CA ASP A 229 -11.99 12.41 18.04
C ASP A 229 -12.17 13.85 17.53
N GLY A 230 -11.26 14.34 16.70
CA GLY A 230 -11.24 15.76 16.30
C GLY A 230 -10.07 16.53 16.91
N GLU A 231 -9.67 16.16 18.13
CA GLU A 231 -8.70 16.89 18.95
C GLU A 231 -7.45 16.05 19.26
N THR A 232 -7.61 14.74 19.32
CA THR A 232 -6.56 13.80 19.70
C THR A 232 -6.51 12.62 18.75
N VAL A 233 -5.31 12.17 18.41
CA VAL A 233 -5.06 10.85 17.84
C VAL A 233 -4.40 9.96 18.88
N GLU A 234 -4.93 8.76 19.07
CA GLU A 234 -4.39 7.72 19.95
C GLU A 234 -4.07 6.46 19.14
N ILE A 235 -2.89 5.89 19.38
CA ILE A 235 -2.39 4.71 18.68
C ILE A 235 -2.15 3.60 19.70
N SER A 236 -2.54 2.38 19.35
CA SER A 236 -2.03 1.15 19.95
C SER A 236 -1.38 0.30 18.86
N CYS A 237 -0.19 -0.22 19.13
CA CYS A 237 0.62 -0.96 18.16
C CYS A 237 1.40 -2.10 18.81
N SER A 238 2.02 -2.95 17.97
CA SER A 238 3.07 -3.85 18.41
C SER A 238 4.24 -3.09 19.06
N GLU A 239 5.15 -3.81 19.72
CA GLU A 239 6.36 -3.21 20.26
C GLU A 239 7.21 -2.57 19.14
N VAL A 240 7.45 -1.26 19.25
CA VAL A 240 8.27 -0.49 18.32
C VAL A 240 9.24 0.44 19.05
N GLN A 241 10.18 1.03 18.34
CA GLN A 241 11.10 2.04 18.89
C GLN A 241 10.57 3.46 18.71
N THR A 242 9.81 3.68 17.64
CA THR A 242 9.35 5.02 17.25
C THR A 242 7.93 4.99 16.73
N VAL A 243 7.12 5.97 17.14
CA VAL A 243 5.85 6.34 16.51
C VAL A 243 5.95 7.79 16.03
N ILE A 244 5.63 8.02 14.75
CA ILE A 244 5.72 9.32 14.08
C ILE A 244 4.33 9.74 13.59
N PHE A 245 3.95 11.00 13.83
CA PHE A 245 2.75 11.64 13.31
C PHE A 245 3.12 12.69 12.24
N TYR A 246 2.74 12.42 11.00
CA TYR A 246 2.90 13.32 9.86
C TYR A 246 1.65 14.17 9.68
N SER A 247 1.86 15.47 9.42
CA SER A 247 0.83 16.44 9.10
C SER A 247 1.48 17.71 8.54
N ASN A 248 0.71 18.57 7.86
CA ASN A 248 1.16 19.85 7.31
C ASN A 248 1.51 20.95 8.34
N THR A 249 1.28 20.77 9.65
CA THR A 249 1.78 21.74 10.64
C THR A 249 3.32 21.70 10.72
N LEU A 250 4.01 22.83 10.60
CA LEU A 250 5.49 22.82 10.52
C LEU A 250 6.19 22.52 11.85
N TYR A 251 5.66 23.04 12.97
CA TYR A 251 6.28 22.91 14.29
C TYR A 251 5.31 22.27 15.28
N SER A 252 5.70 21.12 15.83
CA SER A 252 4.92 20.41 16.84
C SER A 252 5.82 19.49 17.67
N ALA A 253 5.79 19.63 18.99
CA ALA A 253 6.69 18.90 19.89
C ALA A 253 6.28 17.42 20.12
N ASP A 254 5.00 17.08 19.91
CA ASP A 254 4.38 15.80 20.22
C ASP A 254 4.21 14.88 19.00
N ARG A 255 4.90 15.16 17.88
CA ARG A 255 4.84 14.33 16.65
C ARG A 255 5.65 13.05 16.71
N LEU A 256 6.51 12.93 17.71
CA LEU A 256 7.45 11.84 17.82
C LEU A 256 7.34 11.26 19.22
N THR A 257 7.03 9.98 19.30
CA THR A 257 7.16 9.19 20.54
C THR A 257 8.30 8.22 20.35
N LEU A 258 9.32 8.33 21.19
CA LEU A 258 10.49 7.45 21.19
C LEU A 258 10.43 6.52 22.39
N ALA A 259 10.90 5.30 22.22
CA ALA A 259 11.16 4.40 23.32
C ALA A 259 12.20 5.02 24.28
N GLU A 260 12.00 4.83 25.57
CA GLU A 260 13.05 5.08 26.56
C GLU A 260 14.21 4.10 26.37
N SER A 261 15.38 4.40 26.95
CA SER A 261 16.58 3.57 26.79
C SER A 261 16.31 2.10 27.18
N GLY A 262 16.45 1.19 26.21
CA GLY A 262 16.21 -0.25 26.39
C GLY A 262 14.74 -0.67 26.42
N GLY A 263 13.79 0.26 26.21
CA GLY A 263 12.36 0.01 26.21
C GLY A 263 11.75 -0.13 24.81
N THR A 264 10.42 -0.13 24.78
CA THR A 264 9.58 -0.17 23.58
C THR A 264 8.39 0.78 23.74
N VAL A 265 7.81 1.21 22.62
CA VAL A 265 6.55 1.93 22.55
C VAL A 265 5.47 0.98 22.05
N THR A 266 4.34 0.91 22.73
CA THR A 266 3.14 0.16 22.30
C THR A 266 1.91 1.05 22.19
N ALA A 267 2.01 2.31 22.62
CA ALA A 267 0.99 3.32 22.49
C ALA A 267 1.59 4.72 22.37
N ALA A 268 0.92 5.58 21.61
CA ALA A 268 1.33 6.97 21.42
C ALA A 268 0.10 7.88 21.26
N ARG A 269 0.28 9.16 21.54
CA ARG A 269 -0.79 10.17 21.46
C ARG A 269 -0.27 11.43 20.78
N TYR A 270 -1.10 12.03 19.95
CA TYR A 270 -0.84 13.31 19.29
C TYR A 270 -2.02 14.25 19.47
N ALA A 271 -1.76 15.49 19.91
CA ALA A 271 -2.80 16.52 19.97
C ALA A 271 -2.90 17.22 18.62
N VAL A 272 -4.06 17.18 17.98
CA VAL A 272 -4.29 17.75 16.66
C VAL A 272 -4.23 19.27 16.71
N LYS A 273 -3.41 19.86 15.86
CA LYS A 273 -3.19 21.31 15.79
C LYS A 273 -4.25 21.98 14.92
N PRO A 274 -4.57 23.26 15.16
CA PRO A 274 -5.52 24.00 14.32
C PRO A 274 -5.17 24.04 12.83
N SER A 275 -3.88 23.95 12.50
CA SER A 275 -3.36 23.93 11.13
C SER A 275 -3.32 22.54 10.50
N ASP A 276 -3.51 21.46 11.25
CA ASP A 276 -3.53 20.11 10.69
C ASP A 276 -4.72 19.95 9.72
N ARG A 277 -4.44 19.44 8.53
CA ARG A 277 -5.42 19.11 7.47
C ARG A 277 -5.54 17.62 7.26
N TYR A 278 -4.43 16.91 7.42
CA TYR A 278 -4.37 15.46 7.40
C TYR A 278 -3.47 14.99 8.55
N ILE A 279 -3.62 13.72 8.91
CA ILE A 279 -2.68 13.02 9.78
C ILE A 279 -2.35 11.68 9.13
N ARG A 280 -1.08 11.29 9.16
CA ARG A 280 -0.59 9.96 8.79
C ARG A 280 0.33 9.47 9.90
N VAL A 281 0.31 8.17 10.19
CA VAL A 281 1.09 7.58 11.29
C VAL A 281 2.07 6.57 10.73
N GLU A 282 3.26 6.55 11.28
CA GLU A 282 4.31 5.61 10.94
C GLU A 282 4.91 5.00 12.21
N LEU A 283 5.16 3.70 12.14
CA LEU A 283 5.80 2.91 13.20
C LEU A 283 7.17 2.45 12.71
N ILE A 284 8.17 2.44 13.59
CA ILE A 284 9.51 1.91 13.29
C ILE A 284 9.95 0.98 14.42
N ASP A 285 10.18 -0.30 14.13
CA ASP A 285 10.70 -1.25 15.12
C ASP A 285 12.22 -1.18 15.31
N ARG A 286 12.76 -2.05 16.17
CA ARG A 286 14.20 -2.08 16.48
C ARG A 286 15.07 -2.54 15.31
N GLU A 287 14.50 -3.26 14.35
CA GLU A 287 15.18 -3.68 13.12
C GLU A 287 15.12 -2.59 12.03
N GLY A 288 14.47 -1.46 12.29
CA GLY A 288 14.26 -0.40 11.32
C GLY A 288 13.22 -0.75 10.26
N ARG A 289 12.30 -1.68 10.56
CA ARG A 289 11.16 -2.01 9.70
C ARG A 289 10.00 -1.09 10.03
N HIS A 290 9.22 -0.77 9.01
CA HIS A 290 8.19 0.25 9.10
C HIS A 290 6.77 -0.32 8.99
N ALA A 291 5.79 0.42 9.51
CA ALA A 291 4.40 0.29 9.12
C ALA A 291 3.77 1.67 8.94
N TRP A 292 2.88 1.79 7.96
CA TRP A 292 2.30 3.06 7.53
C TRP A 292 0.78 3.00 7.53
N SER A 293 0.15 3.98 8.15
CA SER A 293 -1.29 4.22 7.99
C SER A 293 -1.55 4.98 6.68
N ALA A 294 -2.77 4.86 6.14
CA ALA A 294 -3.25 5.83 5.18
C ALA A 294 -3.35 7.23 5.84
N PRO A 295 -3.18 8.32 5.07
CA PRO A 295 -3.51 9.65 5.56
C PRO A 295 -5.03 9.78 5.76
N PHE A 296 -5.47 10.41 6.84
CA PHE A 296 -6.87 10.70 7.10
C PHE A 296 -7.08 12.18 7.42
N ALA A 297 -8.26 12.71 7.11
CA ALA A 297 -8.58 14.11 7.31
C ALA A 297 -8.61 14.47 8.82
N ALA A 298 -7.94 15.57 9.16
CA ALA A 298 -8.00 16.18 10.48
C ALA A 298 -9.21 17.14 10.56
N GLU A 299 -10.41 16.56 10.59
CA GLU A 299 -11.65 17.31 10.70
C GLU A 299 -11.97 17.65 12.15
N LYS A 300 -12.01 18.94 12.48
CA LYS A 300 -12.57 19.36 13.77
C LYS A 300 -14.07 19.13 13.77
N THR A 301 -14.57 18.40 14.76
CA THR A 301 -15.97 18.45 15.17
C THR A 301 -16.33 19.90 15.44
N ARG A 302 -17.08 20.52 14.52
CA ARG A 302 -17.72 21.80 14.82
C ARG A 302 -18.79 21.49 15.86
N ASN A 303 -18.53 21.81 17.13
CA ASN A 303 -19.59 21.87 18.13
C ASN A 303 -20.70 22.77 17.55
N ARG A 304 -21.86 22.18 17.31
CA ARG A 304 -23.10 22.90 17.01
C ARG A 304 -23.64 23.50 18.29
#